data_AF-A0AA39I2V6-F1
#
_entry.id   AF-A0AA39I2V6-F1
#
_cell.length_a   1.000
_cell.length_b   1.000
_cell.length_c   1.000
_cell.angle_alpha   90.00
_cell.angle_beta   90.00
_cell.angle_gamma   90.00
#
_symmetry.space_group_name_H-M   'P 1'
#
loop_
_entity.id
_entity.type
_entity.pdbx_description
1 polymer ?
#
loop_
_entity_poly.entity_id
_entity_poly.type
_entity_poly.pdbx_seq_one_letter_code
_entity_poly.pdbx_strand_id
1 'polypeptide(L)'
;MGKEADFYTLEELELLAEVATRGTMEGRKVPKITRHSAERYRRHLLDQLKDEAEEVHQRALDVLEEINETVTTLAGAQLNQEIYETEDDEEERLERIAEENDIMGIEDDSAEMITIESDDEDTQRGQSAETTTPTVNFQHGLWQCRSCKEILKGYRRNGLLRHVGIHEGGTHPISCFIEGCRTKCKWGHLLRAHLRKRHKLSAGDLNHEQHDRLIEEERTSCERLQSSLHKYFPSRSSRFDRRLETLWKCQVCQKQLVEYQEYDRLRHIGTHENILCPCPIAGCVKACRTTSGLREHLKLCHKLRAADLNDEQHGRLFETERKFFESARSHLDRYFPPDAKLQQQADDEAST
;
A
#
# COMPACT_ATOMS: atom_id res chain seq x y z
N MET A 1 61.01 10.91 26.03
CA MET A 1 60.70 11.53 24.73
C MET A 1 59.42 10.91 24.21
N GLY A 2 58.27 11.55 24.48
CA GLY A 2 56.98 11.06 24.04
C GLY A 2 56.87 11.22 22.52
N LYS A 3 56.58 10.12 21.82
CA LYS A 3 56.25 10.18 20.39
C LYS A 3 54.86 10.80 20.29
N GLU A 4 54.77 12.00 19.73
CA GLU A 4 53.50 12.57 19.30
C GLU A 4 52.83 11.56 18.37
N ALA A 5 51.59 11.19 18.69
CA ALA A 5 50.82 10.31 17.82
C ALA A 5 50.33 11.16 16.65
N ASP A 6 50.88 10.91 15.47
CA ASP A 6 50.43 11.57 14.23
C ASP A 6 48.94 11.21 14.00
N PHE A 7 48.08 12.22 14.10
CA PHE A 7 46.64 12.08 13.82
C PHE A 7 46.42 12.27 12.32
N TYR A 8 45.81 11.28 11.67
CA TYR A 8 45.38 11.40 10.28
C TYR A 8 44.29 12.47 10.13
N THR A 9 44.35 13.26 9.06
CA THR A 9 43.27 14.17 8.67
C THR A 9 42.08 13.39 8.10
N LEU A 10 40.92 14.04 7.98
CA LEU A 10 39.72 13.41 7.38
C LEU A 10 39.95 12.99 5.93
N GLU A 11 40.64 13.83 5.15
CA GLU A 11 41.00 13.56 3.75
C GLU A 11 41.90 12.31 3.64
N GLU A 12 42.84 12.12 4.56
CA GLU A 12 43.70 10.94 4.58
C GLU A 12 42.93 9.65 4.91
N LEU A 13 41.93 9.73 5.78
CA LEU A 13 41.07 8.58 6.12
C LEU A 13 40.15 8.20 4.94
N GLU A 14 39.67 9.18 4.20
CA GLU A 14 38.84 8.97 3.00
C GLU A 14 39.65 8.29 1.87
N LEU A 15 40.87 8.79 1.60
CA LEU A 15 41.81 8.16 0.67
C LEU A 15 42.14 6.71 1.07
N LEU A 16 42.33 6.44 2.37
CA LEU A 16 42.57 5.07 2.85
C LEU A 16 41.35 4.16 2.67
N ALA A 17 40.13 4.68 2.81
CA ALA A 17 38.90 3.92 2.56
C ALA A 17 38.69 3.61 1.07
N GLU A 18 38.99 4.56 0.17
CA GLU A 18 38.97 4.33 -1.28
C GLU A 18 40.01 3.30 -1.72
N VAL A 19 41.22 3.37 -1.17
CA VAL A 19 42.29 2.41 -1.45
C VAL A 19 41.92 1.02 -0.95
N ALA A 20 41.27 0.91 0.22
CA ALA A 20 40.81 -0.38 0.76
C ALA A 20 39.71 -1.03 -0.08
N THR A 21 38.81 -0.24 -0.68
CA THR A 21 37.71 -0.77 -1.51
C THR A 21 38.16 -1.18 -2.92
N ARG A 22 39.23 -0.58 -3.45
CA ARG A 22 39.76 -0.90 -4.80
C ARG A 22 40.67 -2.13 -4.88
N GLY A 23 40.91 -2.82 -3.76
CA GLY A 23 41.21 -4.25 -3.78
C GLY A 23 42.45 -4.73 -4.54
N THR A 24 43.54 -3.96 -4.66
CA THR A 24 44.86 -4.51 -5.04
C THR A 24 45.98 -3.60 -4.54
N MET A 25 46.59 -3.95 -3.41
CA MET A 25 47.92 -3.47 -3.03
C MET A 25 48.76 -4.70 -2.67
N GLU A 26 49.38 -5.30 -3.69
CA GLU A 26 50.37 -6.35 -3.47
C GLU A 26 51.61 -5.72 -2.78
N GLY A 27 51.82 -6.09 -1.51
CA GLY A 27 53.13 -5.96 -0.85
C GLY A 27 53.38 -4.74 0.04
N ARG A 28 52.46 -3.77 0.20
CA ARG A 28 52.63 -2.65 1.16
C ARG A 28 51.89 -2.91 2.47
N LYS A 29 52.60 -2.77 3.60
CA LYS A 29 52.02 -2.87 4.95
C LYS A 29 50.98 -1.76 5.13
N VAL A 30 49.70 -2.14 5.23
CA VAL A 30 48.60 -1.21 5.51
C VAL A 30 48.82 -0.56 6.88
N PRO A 31 48.76 0.78 7.00
CA PRO A 31 48.86 1.46 8.29
C PRO A 31 47.75 0.97 9.22
N LYS A 32 48.09 0.69 10.48
CA LYS A 32 47.08 0.31 11.48
C LYS A 32 46.26 1.56 11.82
N ILE A 33 45.06 1.67 11.25
CA ILE A 33 44.08 2.69 11.66
C ILE A 33 43.71 2.41 13.11
N THR A 34 43.84 3.41 13.98
CA THR A 34 43.44 3.26 15.38
C THR A 34 41.92 3.22 15.48
N ARG A 35 41.39 2.51 16.50
CA ARG A 35 39.94 2.49 16.78
C ARG A 35 39.36 3.90 16.89
N HIS A 36 40.11 4.84 17.46
CA HIS A 36 39.69 6.22 17.62
C HIS A 36 39.52 6.95 16.28
N SER A 37 40.46 6.78 15.35
CA SER A 37 40.37 7.36 14.00
C SER A 37 39.16 6.80 13.23
N ALA A 38 38.88 5.51 13.36
CA ALA A 38 37.71 4.87 12.74
C ALA A 38 36.38 5.39 13.33
N GLU A 39 36.29 5.57 14.66
CA GLU A 39 35.10 6.12 15.31
C GLU A 39 34.87 7.60 14.96
N ARG A 40 35.94 8.38 14.71
CA ARG A 40 35.85 9.77 14.24
C ARG A 40 35.31 9.84 12.81
N TYR A 41 35.84 9.01 11.91
CA TYR A 41 35.38 8.93 10.52
C TYR A 41 33.91 8.45 10.45
N ARG A 42 33.54 7.45 11.25
CA ARG A 42 32.15 7.00 11.34
C ARG A 42 31.19 8.10 11.77
N ARG A 43 31.56 8.93 12.77
CA ARG A 43 30.72 10.06 13.19
C ARG A 43 30.56 11.08 12.06
N HIS A 44 31.64 11.42 11.39
CA HIS A 44 31.61 12.33 10.25
C HIS A 44 30.68 11.84 9.13
N LEU A 45 30.76 10.57 8.75
CA LEU A 45 29.85 9.97 7.77
C LEU A 45 28.38 9.99 8.20
N LEU A 46 28.10 9.79 9.50
CA LEU A 46 26.74 9.86 10.03
C LEU A 46 26.20 11.29 10.00
N ASP A 47 27.04 12.28 10.29
CA ASP A 47 26.67 13.69 10.22
C ASP A 47 26.38 14.08 8.75
N GLN A 48 27.23 13.70 7.80
CA GLN A 48 26.99 13.90 6.37
C GLN A 48 25.68 13.25 5.89
N LEU A 49 25.43 11.99 6.25
CA LEU A 49 24.19 11.31 5.89
C LEU A 49 22.95 11.97 6.50
N LYS A 50 23.10 12.57 7.70
CA LYS A 50 22.02 13.30 8.35
C LYS A 50 21.72 14.60 7.60
N ASP A 51 22.75 15.34 7.22
CA ASP A 51 22.62 16.58 6.47
C ASP A 51 21.98 16.32 5.08
N GLU A 52 22.41 15.27 4.38
CA GLU A 52 21.80 14.84 3.10
C GLU A 52 20.33 14.41 3.27
N ALA A 53 20.01 13.71 4.36
CA ALA A 53 18.63 13.29 4.64
C ALA A 53 17.73 14.49 4.95
N GLU A 54 18.24 15.50 5.66
CA GLU A 54 17.53 16.75 5.96
C GLU A 54 17.30 17.57 4.69
N GLU A 55 18.29 17.64 3.79
CA GLU A 55 18.13 18.28 2.48
C GLU A 55 17.07 17.58 1.61
N VAL A 56 17.09 16.25 1.54
CA VAL A 56 16.07 15.47 0.81
C VAL A 56 14.69 15.67 1.43
N HIS A 57 14.60 15.73 2.76
CA HIS A 57 13.34 15.99 3.44
C HIS A 57 12.79 17.39 3.09
N GLN A 58 13.63 18.41 3.11
CA GLN A 58 13.23 19.78 2.76
C GLN A 58 12.74 19.86 1.31
N ARG A 59 13.48 19.28 0.36
CA ARG A 59 13.03 19.23 -1.05
C ARG A 59 11.69 18.53 -1.22
N ALA A 60 11.41 17.50 -0.41
CA ALA A 60 10.13 16.81 -0.44
C ALA A 60 8.98 17.67 0.10
N LEU A 61 9.24 18.49 1.13
CA LEU A 61 8.26 19.47 1.64
C LEU A 61 7.97 20.55 0.59
N ASP A 62 8.99 21.08 -0.08
CA ASP A 62 8.83 22.10 -1.12
C ASP A 62 7.97 21.57 -2.30
N VAL A 63 8.18 20.31 -2.71
CA VAL A 63 7.34 19.66 -3.75
C VAL A 63 5.89 19.46 -3.29
N LEU A 64 5.68 19.12 -2.01
CA LEU A 64 4.33 18.98 -1.48
C LEU A 64 3.59 20.32 -1.42
N GLU A 65 4.30 21.41 -1.13
CA GLU A 65 3.75 22.77 -1.17
C GLU A 65 3.33 23.15 -2.61
N GLU A 66 4.18 22.90 -3.61
CA GLU A 66 3.86 23.12 -5.03
C GLU A 66 2.63 22.30 -5.49
N ILE A 67 2.54 21.03 -5.05
CA ILE A 67 1.35 20.20 -5.32
C ILE A 67 0.09 20.80 -4.67
N ASN A 68 0.20 21.33 -3.45
CA ASN A 68 -0.95 21.90 -2.76
C ASN A 68 -1.44 23.20 -3.44
N GLU A 69 -0.52 24.05 -3.91
CA GLU A 69 -0.84 25.25 -4.69
C GLU A 69 -1.54 24.89 -6.02
N THR A 70 -1.04 23.88 -6.73
CA THR A 70 -1.65 23.42 -7.99
C THR A 70 -3.03 22.78 -7.78
N VAL A 71 -3.24 22.03 -6.71
CA VAL A 71 -4.57 21.49 -6.36
C VAL A 71 -5.54 22.62 -6.02
N THR A 72 -5.09 23.63 -5.28
CA THR A 72 -5.94 24.77 -4.88
C THR A 72 -6.36 25.60 -6.11
N THR A 73 -5.46 25.82 -7.06
CA THR A 73 -5.78 26.53 -8.31
C THR A 73 -6.73 25.75 -9.21
N LEU A 74 -6.58 24.42 -9.30
CA LEU A 74 -7.50 23.56 -10.04
C LEU A 74 -8.90 23.51 -9.40
N ALA A 75 -8.99 23.40 -8.07
CA ALA A 75 -10.26 23.40 -7.37
C ALA A 75 -11.01 24.74 -7.56
N GLY A 76 -10.30 25.86 -7.50
CA GLY A 76 -10.87 27.18 -7.77
C GLY A 76 -11.37 27.33 -9.22
N ALA A 77 -10.65 26.77 -10.19
CA ALA A 77 -11.07 26.77 -11.59
C ALA A 77 -12.33 25.91 -11.83
N GLN A 78 -12.43 24.75 -11.18
CA GLN A 78 -13.62 23.88 -11.29
C GLN A 78 -14.86 24.51 -10.67
N LEU A 79 -14.75 25.13 -9.50
CA LEU A 79 -15.88 25.83 -8.86
C LEU A 79 -16.39 26.99 -9.72
N ASN A 80 -15.48 27.76 -10.34
CA ASN A 80 -15.88 28.84 -11.23
C ASN A 80 -16.59 28.31 -12.49
N GLN A 81 -16.25 27.12 -12.98
CA GLN A 81 -16.95 26.53 -14.13
C GLN A 81 -18.37 26.10 -13.77
N GLU A 82 -18.58 25.47 -12.62
CA GLU A 82 -19.93 25.05 -12.18
C GLU A 82 -20.87 26.24 -11.94
N ILE A 83 -20.36 27.39 -11.47
CA ILE A 83 -21.18 28.60 -11.26
C ILE A 83 -21.76 29.11 -12.59
N TYR A 84 -20.96 29.19 -13.65
CA TYR A 84 -21.42 29.69 -14.95
C TYR A 84 -22.41 28.76 -15.64
N GLU A 85 -22.34 27.44 -15.39
CA GLU A 85 -23.29 26.48 -15.99
C GLU A 85 -24.63 26.43 -15.22
N THR A 86 -24.66 26.79 -13.94
CA THR A 86 -25.91 26.80 -13.15
C THR A 86 -26.76 28.05 -13.32
N GLU A 87 -26.19 29.19 -13.71
CA GLU A 87 -26.97 30.44 -13.86
C GLU A 87 -27.94 30.39 -15.06
N ASP A 88 -27.54 29.78 -16.18
CA ASP A 88 -28.40 29.62 -17.37
C ASP A 88 -29.52 28.56 -17.12
N ASP A 89 -29.22 27.50 -16.37
CA ASP A 89 -30.19 26.42 -16.09
C ASP A 89 -31.18 26.78 -14.96
N GLU A 90 -30.79 27.65 -14.02
CA GLU A 90 -31.68 28.08 -12.93
C GLU A 90 -32.75 29.07 -13.42
N GLU A 91 -32.43 29.94 -14.40
CA GLU A 91 -33.41 30.83 -15.03
C GLU A 91 -34.52 30.03 -15.75
N GLU A 92 -34.14 29.04 -16.56
CA GLU A 92 -35.10 28.16 -17.26
C GLU A 92 -35.89 27.25 -16.29
N ARG A 93 -35.34 26.94 -15.12
CA ARG A 93 -36.02 26.18 -14.07
C ARG A 93 -37.01 27.04 -13.29
N LEU A 94 -36.69 28.31 -13.01
CA LEU A 94 -37.59 29.24 -12.33
C LEU A 94 -38.79 29.62 -13.21
N GLU A 95 -38.61 29.75 -14.52
CA GLU A 95 -39.72 29.92 -15.46
C GLU A 95 -40.71 28.73 -15.41
N ARG A 96 -40.20 27.49 -15.41
CA ARG A 96 -41.04 26.29 -15.29
C ARG A 96 -41.79 26.20 -13.96
N ILE A 97 -41.17 26.58 -12.85
CA ILE A 97 -41.81 26.57 -11.52
C ILE A 97 -42.88 27.67 -11.41
N ALA A 98 -42.71 28.81 -12.09
CA ALA A 98 -43.73 29.86 -12.12
C ALA A 98 -44.99 29.43 -12.89
N GLU A 99 -44.84 28.64 -13.96
CA GLU A 99 -45.97 28.08 -14.72
C GLU A 99 -46.72 26.98 -13.94
N GLU A 100 -46.02 26.17 -13.13
CA GLU A 100 -46.65 25.06 -12.39
C GLU A 100 -47.37 25.49 -11.10
N ASN A 101 -47.04 26.65 -10.52
CA ASN A 101 -47.61 27.09 -9.24
C ASN A 101 -49.00 27.73 -9.32
N ASP A 102 -49.60 27.86 -10.51
CA ASP A 102 -50.98 28.36 -10.65
C ASP A 102 -52.06 27.26 -10.40
N ILE A 103 -51.68 26.03 -10.02
CA ILE A 103 -52.59 24.86 -10.05
C ILE A 103 -52.90 24.19 -8.71
N MET A 104 -52.22 24.42 -7.57
CA MET A 104 -52.55 23.68 -6.34
C MET A 104 -52.57 24.51 -5.06
N GLY A 105 -53.78 24.95 -4.69
CA GLY A 105 -54.13 25.21 -3.30
C GLY A 105 -54.45 23.88 -2.60
N ILE A 106 -53.58 23.45 -1.68
CA ILE A 106 -53.89 22.38 -0.73
C ILE A 106 -53.36 22.77 0.65
N GLU A 107 -54.29 22.73 1.60
CA GLU A 107 -54.13 22.99 3.02
C GLU A 107 -53.45 21.82 3.75
N ASP A 108 -52.51 22.21 4.62
CA ASP A 108 -52.24 21.76 5.99
C ASP A 108 -52.09 20.28 6.40
N ASP A 109 -51.37 20.18 7.53
CA ASP A 109 -51.49 19.24 8.63
C ASP A 109 -50.48 18.10 8.81
N SER A 110 -49.93 18.15 10.04
CA SER A 110 -49.49 17.08 10.93
C SER A 110 -48.02 16.66 10.90
N ALA A 111 -47.33 17.22 11.89
CA ALA A 111 -46.12 16.72 12.51
C ALA A 111 -46.41 15.46 13.34
N GLU A 112 -45.45 14.54 13.44
CA GLU A 112 -45.27 13.77 14.69
C GLU A 112 -43.81 13.30 14.87
N MET A 113 -43.32 13.53 16.09
CA MET A 113 -41.98 13.25 16.59
C MET A 113 -41.85 11.81 17.11
N ILE A 114 -40.68 11.18 16.93
CA ILE A 114 -40.28 10.00 17.72
C ILE A 114 -38.85 10.19 18.23
N THR A 115 -38.72 10.27 19.55
CA THR A 115 -37.47 10.28 20.34
C THR A 115 -37.20 8.89 20.93
N ILE A 116 -35.95 8.42 20.87
CA ILE A 116 -35.50 7.19 21.57
C ILE A 116 -34.19 7.51 22.30
N GLU A 117 -34.26 7.43 23.63
CA GLU A 117 -33.16 7.52 24.60
C GLU A 117 -32.53 6.14 24.81
N SER A 118 -31.22 6.08 25.06
CA SER A 118 -30.63 4.95 25.79
C SER A 118 -29.28 5.32 26.43
N ASP A 119 -29.16 4.92 27.69
CA ASP A 119 -28.21 5.31 28.72
C ASP A 119 -26.78 4.72 28.59
N ASP A 120 -25.85 5.40 29.26
CA ASP A 120 -24.42 5.09 29.41
C ASP A 120 -24.13 4.20 30.62
N GLU A 121 -23.06 3.40 30.54
CA GLU A 121 -22.28 2.98 31.72
C GLU A 121 -20.76 3.05 31.48
N ASP A 122 -20.08 3.53 32.53
CA ASP A 122 -18.65 3.80 32.68
C ASP A 122 -17.85 2.54 33.04
N THR A 123 -16.61 2.42 32.55
CA THR A 123 -15.55 1.69 33.28
C THR A 123 -14.14 2.21 32.93
N GLN A 124 -13.35 2.39 33.98
CA GLN A 124 -12.03 3.04 34.09
C GLN A 124 -10.88 2.31 33.35
N ARG A 125 -9.87 3.08 32.92
CA ARG A 125 -8.64 2.57 32.28
C ARG A 125 -7.37 3.09 32.98
N GLY A 126 -6.53 2.16 33.43
CA GLY A 126 -5.19 2.39 33.95
C GLY A 126 -4.10 2.35 32.88
N GLN A 127 -2.97 2.97 33.22
CA GLN A 127 -1.79 3.29 32.39
C GLN A 127 -0.96 2.06 31.99
N SER A 128 -0.29 2.10 30.83
CA SER A 128 0.92 1.28 30.56
C SER A 128 1.76 1.80 29.38
N ALA A 129 3.06 1.51 29.52
CA ALA A 129 4.24 2.03 28.84
C ALA A 129 4.45 1.55 27.39
N GLU A 130 5.29 2.31 26.68
CA GLU A 130 5.66 2.15 25.27
C GLU A 130 6.51 0.90 24.99
N THR A 131 6.23 0.22 23.89
CA THR A 131 7.06 -0.87 23.36
C THR A 131 7.10 -0.78 21.83
N THR A 132 8.29 -0.75 21.26
CA THR A 132 8.53 -0.65 19.82
C THR A 132 8.20 -1.95 19.10
N THR A 133 7.40 -1.88 18.03
CA THR A 133 6.89 -3.06 17.30
C THR A 133 7.63 -3.30 15.97
N PRO A 134 7.90 -4.57 15.59
CA PRO A 134 8.57 -4.93 14.34
C PRO A 134 7.63 -4.88 13.12
N THR A 135 8.15 -4.36 11.99
CA THR A 135 7.42 -4.25 10.71
C THR A 135 7.46 -5.58 9.95
N VAL A 136 6.30 -6.20 9.70
CA VAL A 136 6.15 -7.49 8.99
C VAL A 136 5.62 -7.27 7.56
N ASN A 137 6.25 -7.89 6.58
CA ASN A 137 5.87 -7.82 5.15
C ASN A 137 4.81 -8.91 4.81
N PHE A 138 3.64 -8.53 4.29
CA PHE A 138 2.47 -9.42 4.10
C PHE A 138 2.28 -9.78 2.61
N GLN A 139 2.59 -11.01 2.21
CA GLN A 139 2.25 -11.56 0.89
C GLN A 139 0.86 -12.25 0.91
N HIS A 140 0.20 -12.33 -0.25
CA HIS A 140 -1.14 -12.89 -0.47
C HIS A 140 -1.18 -14.40 -0.19
N GLY A 141 -1.33 -14.79 1.07
CA GLY A 141 -1.53 -16.19 1.50
C GLY A 141 -2.97 -16.49 1.90
N LEU A 142 -3.28 -17.78 2.01
CA LEU A 142 -4.44 -18.27 2.76
C LEU A 142 -4.13 -18.19 4.26
N TRP A 143 -5.02 -17.58 5.05
CA TRP A 143 -4.85 -17.45 6.49
C TRP A 143 -6.00 -18.12 7.23
N GLN A 144 -5.71 -19.06 8.11
CA GLN A 144 -6.73 -19.68 8.95
C GLN A 144 -6.76 -19.04 10.33
N CYS A 145 -7.93 -18.56 10.74
CA CYS A 145 -8.08 -18.05 12.09
C CYS A 145 -8.04 -19.20 13.11
N ARG A 146 -7.17 -19.10 14.11
CA ARG A 146 -7.05 -20.10 15.17
C ARG A 146 -8.34 -20.27 15.98
N SER A 147 -9.08 -19.18 16.17
CA SER A 147 -10.30 -19.10 16.98
C SER A 147 -11.50 -19.74 16.28
N CYS A 148 -11.92 -19.20 15.12
CA CYS A 148 -13.12 -19.68 14.41
C CYS A 148 -12.87 -20.67 13.27
N LYS A 149 -11.61 -20.98 12.95
CA LYS A 149 -11.21 -21.88 11.85
C LYS A 149 -11.55 -21.39 10.44
N GLU A 150 -12.11 -20.18 10.29
CA GLU A 150 -12.38 -19.56 9.00
C GLU A 150 -11.08 -19.38 8.19
N ILE A 151 -11.12 -19.73 6.90
CA ILE A 151 -10.00 -19.58 5.96
C ILE A 151 -10.23 -18.31 5.15
N LEU A 152 -9.34 -17.34 5.35
CA LEU A 152 -9.35 -16.04 4.69
C LEU A 152 -8.46 -16.10 3.45
N LYS A 153 -9.07 -16.02 2.25
CA LYS A 153 -8.37 -16.04 0.96
C LYS A 153 -7.99 -14.63 0.50
N GLY A 154 -6.72 -14.41 0.13
CA GLY A 154 -6.29 -13.20 -0.61
C GLY A 154 -6.44 -11.87 0.13
N TYR A 155 -6.66 -11.88 1.44
CA TYR A 155 -6.88 -10.65 2.19
C TYR A 155 -5.60 -9.83 2.32
N ARG A 156 -5.67 -8.56 1.90
CA ARG A 156 -4.71 -7.52 2.32
C ARG A 156 -4.74 -7.40 3.85
N ARG A 157 -3.69 -6.84 4.46
CA ARG A 157 -3.55 -6.63 5.93
C ARG A 157 -4.85 -6.16 6.61
N ASN A 158 -5.58 -5.25 5.99
CA ASN A 158 -6.86 -4.70 6.50
C ASN A 158 -7.96 -5.77 6.69
N GLY A 159 -7.97 -6.82 5.86
CA GLY A 159 -8.90 -7.93 5.98
C GLY A 159 -8.66 -8.79 7.20
N LEU A 160 -7.39 -9.12 7.47
CA LEU A 160 -7.01 -9.85 8.67
C LEU A 160 -7.34 -9.04 9.92
N LEU A 161 -7.01 -7.75 9.94
CA LEU A 161 -7.33 -6.87 11.06
C LEU A 161 -8.85 -6.77 11.29
N ARG A 162 -9.65 -6.66 10.22
CA ARG A 162 -11.12 -6.69 10.32
C ARG A 162 -11.61 -7.98 10.96
N HIS A 163 -11.08 -9.12 10.52
CA HIS A 163 -11.44 -10.41 11.10
C HIS A 163 -11.03 -10.52 12.57
N VAL A 164 -9.81 -10.08 12.93
CA VAL A 164 -9.33 -10.06 14.32
C VAL A 164 -10.27 -9.25 15.22
N GLY A 165 -10.72 -8.07 14.81
CA GLY A 165 -11.59 -7.28 15.67
C GLY A 165 -13.03 -7.79 15.80
N ILE A 166 -13.46 -8.75 14.98
CA ILE A 166 -14.69 -9.53 15.26
C ILE A 166 -14.47 -10.35 16.54
N HIS A 167 -13.31 -10.99 16.69
CA HIS A 167 -12.98 -11.79 17.87
C HIS A 167 -12.67 -10.94 19.10
N GLU A 168 -12.01 -9.80 18.92
CA GLU A 168 -11.77 -8.84 20.01
C GLU A 168 -13.04 -8.06 20.38
N GLY A 169 -14.22 -8.45 19.88
CA GLY A 169 -15.54 -7.95 20.30
C GLY A 169 -15.81 -6.48 19.98
N GLY A 170 -14.96 -5.83 19.18
CA GLY A 170 -14.96 -4.37 19.09
C GLY A 170 -14.72 -3.69 20.45
N THR A 171 -13.94 -4.32 21.35
CA THR A 171 -13.54 -3.81 22.68
C THR A 171 -12.90 -2.42 22.67
N HIS A 172 -12.59 -1.93 21.48
CA HIS A 172 -12.00 -0.63 21.23
C HIS A 172 -12.83 0.11 20.19
N PRO A 173 -14.07 0.51 20.53
CA PRO A 173 -14.86 1.29 19.63
C PRO A 173 -14.24 2.68 19.51
N ILE A 174 -14.27 3.22 18.29
CA ILE A 174 -13.90 4.58 18.00
C ILE A 174 -15.10 5.47 18.34
N SER A 175 -14.92 6.39 19.27
CA SER A 175 -15.96 7.36 19.63
C SER A 175 -16.16 8.39 18.52
N CYS A 176 -17.41 8.81 18.32
CA CYS A 176 -17.68 9.98 17.48
C CYS A 176 -17.05 11.23 18.14
N PHE A 177 -16.34 12.04 17.35
CA PHE A 177 -15.69 13.27 17.83
C PHE A 177 -16.58 14.51 17.67
N ILE A 178 -17.82 14.36 17.21
CA ILE A 178 -18.78 15.47 17.14
C ILE A 178 -19.34 15.72 18.54
N GLU A 179 -19.28 16.98 18.99
CA GLU A 179 -19.75 17.39 20.31
C GLU A 179 -21.21 16.97 20.54
N GLY A 180 -21.47 16.34 21.69
CA GLY A 180 -22.78 15.80 22.04
C GLY A 180 -23.10 14.41 21.47
N CYS A 181 -22.29 13.84 20.57
CA CYS A 181 -22.52 12.50 20.05
C CYS A 181 -21.83 11.41 20.89
N ARG A 182 -22.61 10.60 21.60
CA ARG A 182 -22.09 9.46 22.39
C ARG A 182 -21.89 8.18 21.60
N THR A 183 -22.10 8.21 20.28
CA THR A 183 -22.05 6.99 19.45
C THR A 183 -20.61 6.45 19.36
N LYS A 184 -20.47 5.15 19.60
CA LYS A 184 -19.22 4.40 19.55
C LYS A 184 -19.28 3.40 18.40
N CYS A 185 -18.34 3.49 17.47
CA CYS A 185 -18.29 2.67 16.26
C CYS A 185 -17.19 1.62 16.35
N LYS A 186 -17.47 0.37 15.99
CA LYS A 186 -16.47 -0.71 16.09
C LYS A 186 -15.27 -0.54 15.14
N TRP A 187 -15.42 0.25 14.07
CA TRP A 187 -14.46 0.36 12.97
C TRP A 187 -14.47 1.74 12.33
N GLY A 188 -13.36 2.16 11.75
CA GLY A 188 -13.24 3.45 11.04
C GLY A 188 -14.27 3.63 9.91
N HIS A 189 -14.48 2.60 9.08
CA HIS A 189 -15.51 2.66 8.04
C HIS A 189 -16.95 2.77 8.60
N LEU A 190 -17.22 2.22 9.80
CA LEU A 190 -18.51 2.40 10.47
C LEU A 190 -18.63 3.81 11.05
N LEU A 191 -17.55 4.38 11.58
CA LEU A 191 -17.53 5.77 12.02
C LEU A 191 -17.80 6.71 10.84
N ARG A 192 -17.15 6.51 9.69
CA ARG A 192 -17.43 7.29 8.47
C ARG A 192 -18.89 7.14 8.02
N ALA A 193 -19.45 5.94 8.10
CA ALA A 193 -20.87 5.73 7.80
C ALA A 193 -21.79 6.43 8.82
N HIS A 194 -21.41 6.43 10.10
CA HIS A 194 -22.12 7.13 11.17
C HIS A 194 -22.09 8.65 10.96
N LEU A 195 -20.92 9.23 10.67
CA LEU A 195 -20.75 10.66 10.37
C LEU A 195 -21.66 11.09 9.21
N ARG A 196 -21.69 10.31 8.12
CA ARG A 196 -22.59 10.58 6.98
C ARG A 196 -24.07 10.50 7.37
N LYS A 197 -24.47 9.49 8.14
CA LYS A 197 -25.90 9.26 8.45
C LYS A 197 -26.46 10.17 9.53
N ARG A 198 -25.70 10.42 10.60
CA ARG A 198 -26.17 11.15 11.79
C ARG A 198 -25.78 12.61 11.77
N HIS A 199 -24.62 12.94 11.20
CA HIS A 199 -24.09 14.30 11.19
C HIS A 199 -24.12 14.96 9.81
N LYS A 200 -24.50 14.21 8.75
CA LYS A 200 -24.45 14.66 7.36
C LYS A 200 -23.05 15.15 6.95
N LEU A 201 -22.01 14.61 7.59
CA LEU A 201 -20.62 14.92 7.30
C LEU A 201 -19.99 13.80 6.47
N SER A 202 -19.45 14.16 5.31
CA SER A 202 -18.53 13.35 4.52
C SER A 202 -17.09 13.54 4.99
N ALA A 203 -16.14 12.83 4.39
CA ALA A 203 -14.72 13.01 4.73
C ALA A 203 -14.19 14.39 4.29
N GLY A 204 -14.78 15.01 3.27
CA GLY A 204 -14.39 16.34 2.80
C GLY A 204 -14.97 17.49 3.63
N ASP A 205 -16.03 17.23 4.41
CA ASP A 205 -16.68 18.23 5.27
C ASP A 205 -16.01 18.37 6.64
N LEU A 206 -15.05 17.49 6.95
CA LEU A 206 -14.30 17.53 8.20
C LEU A 206 -13.25 18.64 8.12
N ASN A 207 -13.17 19.46 9.16
CA ASN A 207 -12.03 20.36 9.29
C ASN A 207 -10.74 19.57 9.57
N HIS A 208 -9.58 20.22 9.43
CA HIS A 208 -8.27 19.59 9.60
C HIS A 208 -8.14 18.85 10.94
N GLU A 209 -8.58 19.47 12.05
CA GLU A 209 -8.47 18.88 13.39
C GLU A 209 -9.37 17.63 13.58
N GLN A 210 -10.55 17.62 12.96
CA GLN A 210 -11.47 16.48 12.97
C GLN A 210 -10.95 15.34 12.10
N HIS A 211 -10.38 15.68 10.94
CA HIS A 211 -9.78 14.72 10.04
C HIS A 211 -8.55 14.04 10.68
N ASP A 212 -7.69 14.81 11.33
CA ASP A 212 -6.53 14.28 12.06
C ASP A 212 -6.94 13.36 13.20
N ARG A 213 -7.94 13.77 14.00
CA ARG A 213 -8.50 12.91 15.06
C ARG A 213 -9.05 11.61 14.52
N LEU A 214 -9.73 11.63 13.37
CA LEU A 214 -10.23 10.42 12.71
C LEU A 214 -9.08 9.50 12.28
N ILE A 215 -8.03 10.05 11.65
CA ILE A 215 -6.85 9.28 11.23
C ILE A 215 -6.16 8.66 12.46
N GLU A 216 -5.98 9.44 13.52
CA GLU A 216 -5.26 9.00 14.72
C GLU A 216 -5.99 7.87 15.43
N GLU A 217 -7.32 7.96 15.55
CA GLU A 217 -8.14 6.89 16.10
C GLU A 217 -8.14 5.63 15.22
N GLU A 218 -8.22 5.78 13.89
CA GLU A 218 -8.10 4.64 12.97
C GLU A 218 -6.73 3.96 13.10
N ARG A 219 -5.65 4.76 13.16
CA ARG A 219 -4.28 4.27 13.36
C ARG A 219 -4.14 3.51 14.67
N THR A 220 -4.58 4.12 15.78
CA THR A 220 -4.50 3.52 17.11
C THR A 220 -5.35 2.23 17.19
N SER A 221 -6.50 2.18 16.52
CA SER A 221 -7.31 0.97 16.40
C SER A 221 -6.58 -0.12 15.61
N CYS A 222 -5.97 0.22 14.48
CA CYS A 222 -5.16 -0.71 13.68
C CYS A 222 -3.95 -1.28 14.46
N GLU A 223 -3.22 -0.45 15.20
CA GLU A 223 -2.07 -0.88 16.01
C GLU A 223 -2.47 -1.86 17.11
N ARG A 224 -3.60 -1.61 17.79
CA ARG A 224 -4.16 -2.53 18.79
C ARG A 224 -4.50 -3.89 18.16
N LEU A 225 -5.23 -3.89 17.04
CA LEU A 225 -5.61 -5.11 16.35
C LEU A 225 -4.40 -5.87 15.79
N GLN A 226 -3.39 -5.14 15.32
CA GLN A 226 -2.15 -5.73 14.86
C GLN A 226 -1.39 -6.41 16.00
N SER A 227 -1.40 -5.79 17.18
CA SER A 227 -0.82 -6.39 18.39
C SER A 227 -1.55 -7.67 18.77
N SER A 228 -2.85 -7.78 18.51
CA SER A 228 -3.62 -9.02 18.70
C SER A 228 -3.51 -10.04 17.56
N LEU A 229 -2.95 -9.66 16.40
CA LEU A 229 -2.98 -10.50 15.20
C LEU A 229 -2.32 -11.87 15.43
N HIS A 230 -1.23 -11.92 16.20
CA HIS A 230 -0.52 -13.16 16.52
C HIS A 230 -1.34 -14.16 17.36
N LYS A 231 -2.36 -13.70 18.11
CA LYS A 231 -3.26 -14.57 18.88
C LYS A 231 -4.11 -15.45 17.96
N TYR A 232 -4.55 -14.87 16.84
CA TYR A 232 -5.44 -15.50 15.86
C TYR A 232 -4.68 -16.10 14.67
N PHE A 233 -3.55 -15.50 14.29
CA PHE A 233 -2.72 -15.87 13.15
C PHE A 233 -1.25 -15.96 13.59
N PRO A 234 -0.83 -17.07 14.23
CA PRO A 234 0.55 -17.23 14.68
C PRO A 234 1.54 -17.15 13.51
N SER A 235 2.56 -16.29 13.66
CA SER A 235 3.50 -15.79 12.63
C SER A 235 4.27 -16.83 11.82
N ARG A 236 4.18 -18.12 12.14
CA ARG A 236 4.92 -19.19 11.44
C ARG A 236 4.16 -20.50 11.21
N SER A 237 3.06 -20.76 11.91
CA SER A 237 2.30 -22.03 11.79
C SER A 237 0.90 -21.90 11.17
N SER A 238 0.45 -20.67 10.87
CA SER A 238 -0.86 -20.43 10.24
C SER A 238 -0.78 -19.94 8.79
N ARG A 239 0.43 -19.83 8.23
CA ARG A 239 0.54 -20.02 6.77
C ARG A 239 0.17 -21.47 6.58
N PHE A 240 -1.03 -21.71 6.06
CA PHE A 240 -1.44 -23.02 5.58
C PHE A 240 -0.21 -23.67 4.95
N ASP A 241 0.15 -24.86 5.44
CA ASP A 241 1.38 -25.55 5.06
C ASP A 241 1.55 -25.40 3.55
N ARG A 242 2.67 -24.79 3.10
CA ARG A 242 2.94 -24.57 1.66
C ARG A 242 2.85 -25.87 0.85
N ARG A 243 2.86 -27.02 1.53
CA ARG A 243 2.61 -28.35 0.98
C ARG A 243 1.20 -28.56 0.42
N LEU A 244 0.21 -27.76 0.82
CA LEU A 244 -1.15 -27.80 0.28
C LEU A 244 -1.39 -26.80 -0.87
N GLU A 245 -0.40 -25.97 -1.19
CA GLU A 245 -0.46 -25.18 -2.43
C GLU A 245 -0.22 -26.16 -3.57
N THR A 246 -1.20 -26.39 -4.46
CA THR A 246 -0.95 -27.28 -5.59
C THR A 246 0.21 -26.70 -6.39
N LEU A 247 1.31 -27.43 -6.44
CA LEU A 247 2.48 -27.02 -7.19
C LEU A 247 2.23 -27.40 -8.63
N TRP A 248 2.18 -26.39 -9.51
CA TRP A 248 2.14 -26.62 -10.93
C TRP A 248 3.54 -26.85 -11.44
N LYS A 249 3.80 -28.03 -11.99
CA LYS A 249 5.08 -28.35 -12.60
C LYS A 249 5.00 -28.11 -14.11
N CYS A 250 5.87 -27.25 -14.62
CA CYS A 250 5.99 -27.06 -16.07
C CYS A 250 6.47 -28.35 -16.73
N GLN A 251 5.75 -28.87 -17.72
CA GLN A 251 6.13 -30.12 -18.39
C GLN A 251 7.45 -30.04 -19.16
N VAL A 252 7.80 -28.84 -19.64
CA VAL A 252 9.00 -28.64 -20.46
C VAL A 252 10.25 -28.48 -19.61
N CYS A 253 10.26 -27.55 -18.66
CA CYS A 253 11.46 -27.26 -17.85
C CYS A 253 11.43 -27.83 -16.43
N GLN A 254 10.34 -28.51 -16.04
CA GLN A 254 10.17 -29.11 -14.72
C GLN A 254 10.17 -28.11 -13.55
N LYS A 255 10.12 -26.80 -13.82
CA LYS A 255 10.01 -25.75 -12.80
C LYS A 255 8.65 -25.82 -12.11
N GLN A 256 8.66 -25.82 -10.78
CA GLN A 256 7.45 -25.76 -9.95
C GLN A 256 7.04 -24.30 -9.71
N LEU A 257 5.76 -24.02 -9.87
CA LEU A 257 5.11 -22.72 -9.64
C LEU A 257 3.93 -22.91 -8.68
N VAL A 258 3.69 -21.91 -7.84
CA VAL A 258 2.60 -21.94 -6.85
C VAL A 258 1.26 -21.59 -7.53
N GLU A 259 0.20 -22.36 -7.27
CA GLU A 259 -1.13 -22.22 -7.93
C GLU A 259 -1.74 -20.82 -7.84
N TYR A 260 -1.50 -20.09 -6.75
CA TYR A 260 -2.27 -18.89 -6.42
C TYR A 260 -2.09 -17.74 -7.43
N GLN A 261 -1.13 -17.82 -8.36
CA GLN A 261 -0.90 -16.79 -9.36
C GLN A 261 -0.90 -17.38 -10.78
N GLU A 262 -2.07 -17.40 -11.42
CA GLU A 262 -2.19 -17.70 -12.86
C GLU A 262 -1.19 -16.88 -13.68
N TYR A 263 -0.99 -15.61 -13.31
CA TYR A 263 -0.02 -14.70 -13.91
C TYR A 263 1.42 -15.22 -13.92
N ASP A 264 1.85 -15.96 -12.89
CA ASP A 264 3.20 -16.51 -12.85
C ASP A 264 3.37 -17.66 -13.83
N ARG A 265 2.34 -18.49 -14.01
CA ARG A 265 2.32 -19.54 -15.06
C ARG A 265 2.35 -18.92 -16.45
N LEU A 266 1.52 -17.89 -16.69
CA LEU A 266 1.50 -17.20 -17.98
C LEU A 266 2.82 -16.48 -18.28
N ARG A 267 3.42 -15.79 -17.29
CA ARG A 267 4.77 -15.20 -17.44
C ARG A 267 5.81 -16.25 -17.75
N HIS A 268 5.75 -17.40 -17.08
CA HIS A 268 6.65 -18.50 -17.35
C HIS A 268 6.49 -19.05 -18.77
N ILE A 269 5.25 -19.26 -19.24
CA ILE A 269 4.97 -19.69 -20.61
C ILE A 269 5.53 -18.68 -21.63
N GLY A 270 5.35 -17.39 -21.40
CA GLY A 270 5.88 -16.35 -22.28
C GLY A 270 7.40 -16.42 -22.46
N THR A 271 8.13 -16.93 -21.46
CA THR A 271 9.58 -17.17 -21.61
C THR A 271 9.91 -18.34 -22.53
N HIS A 272 9.07 -19.37 -22.57
CA HIS A 272 9.25 -20.53 -23.44
C HIS A 272 8.83 -20.23 -24.88
N GLU A 273 7.71 -19.53 -25.06
CA GLU A 273 7.17 -19.18 -26.38
C GLU A 273 7.80 -17.89 -26.94
N ASN A 274 8.77 -17.30 -26.22
CA ASN A 274 9.50 -16.07 -26.59
C ASN A 274 8.55 -14.92 -27.00
N ILE A 275 7.44 -14.78 -26.26
CA ILE A 275 6.45 -13.73 -26.49
C ILE A 275 7.09 -12.40 -26.11
N LEU A 276 7.12 -11.46 -27.05
CA LEU A 276 7.78 -10.17 -26.88
C LEU A 276 6.79 -9.12 -26.37
N CYS A 277 7.24 -8.34 -25.39
CA CYS A 277 6.59 -7.14 -24.88
C CYS A 277 7.33 -5.90 -25.43
N PRO A 278 6.85 -5.26 -26.51
CA PRO A 278 7.45 -4.02 -27.02
C PRO A 278 7.38 -2.87 -26.00
N CYS A 279 8.35 -1.96 -26.05
CA CYS A 279 8.35 -0.77 -25.22
C CYS A 279 7.24 0.22 -25.65
N PRO A 280 6.43 0.77 -24.72
CA PRO A 280 5.36 1.72 -25.04
C PRO A 280 5.85 3.14 -25.34
N ILE A 281 7.16 3.42 -25.23
CA ILE A 281 7.74 4.74 -25.49
C ILE A 281 8.06 4.90 -26.98
N ALA A 282 7.52 5.95 -27.59
CA ALA A 282 7.73 6.25 -29.01
C ALA A 282 9.23 6.35 -29.35
N GLY A 283 9.65 5.68 -30.42
CA GLY A 283 11.05 5.62 -30.86
C GLY A 283 11.92 4.59 -30.13
N CYS A 284 11.43 3.93 -29.07
CA CYS A 284 12.17 2.86 -28.42
C CYS A 284 11.92 1.52 -29.14
N VAL A 285 12.95 0.97 -29.77
CA VAL A 285 12.89 -0.33 -30.49
C VAL A 285 13.06 -1.55 -29.58
N LYS A 286 13.21 -1.35 -28.26
CA LYS A 286 13.46 -2.45 -27.33
C LYS A 286 12.17 -3.26 -27.13
N ALA A 287 12.31 -4.58 -27.18
CA ALA A 287 11.30 -5.51 -26.74
C ALA A 287 11.86 -6.43 -25.64
N CYS A 288 11.04 -6.73 -24.64
CA CYS A 288 11.40 -7.57 -23.50
C CYS A 288 10.67 -8.90 -23.55
N ARG A 289 11.27 -9.99 -23.05
CA ARG A 289 10.65 -11.32 -23.04
C ARG A 289 9.58 -11.53 -21.94
N THR A 290 9.44 -10.56 -21.04
CA THR A 290 8.48 -10.63 -19.93
C THR A 290 7.96 -9.24 -19.60
N THR A 291 6.76 -9.17 -19.04
CA THR A 291 6.15 -7.91 -18.55
C THR A 291 6.98 -7.26 -17.45
N SER A 292 7.56 -8.05 -16.52
CA SER A 292 8.48 -7.52 -15.51
C SER A 292 9.77 -6.96 -16.11
N GLY A 293 10.32 -7.63 -17.13
CA GLY A 293 11.48 -7.13 -17.87
C GLY A 293 11.17 -5.82 -18.60
N LEU A 294 9.95 -5.67 -19.13
CA LEU A 294 9.49 -4.42 -19.72
C LEU A 294 9.41 -3.29 -18.68
N ARG A 295 8.84 -3.56 -17.50
CA ARG A 295 8.78 -2.56 -16.41
C ARG A 295 10.15 -2.14 -15.91
N GLU A 296 11.08 -3.09 -15.78
CA GLU A 296 12.47 -2.78 -15.42
C GLU A 296 13.17 -1.98 -16.52
N HIS A 297 12.92 -2.29 -17.79
CA HIS A 297 13.42 -1.51 -18.91
C HIS A 297 12.92 -0.05 -18.89
N LEU A 298 11.63 0.17 -18.61
CA LEU A 298 11.08 1.53 -18.43
C LEU A 298 11.81 2.28 -17.32
N LYS A 299 12.03 1.61 -16.18
CA LYS A 299 12.72 2.21 -15.04
C LYS A 299 14.18 2.54 -15.35
N LEU A 300 14.92 1.64 -15.97
CA LEU A 300 16.37 1.80 -16.17
C LEU A 300 16.72 2.64 -17.40
N CYS A 301 16.01 2.44 -18.52
CA CYS A 301 16.33 3.10 -19.78
C CYS A 301 15.58 4.43 -19.96
N HIS A 302 14.37 4.54 -19.43
CA HIS A 302 13.54 5.75 -19.55
C HIS A 302 13.42 6.53 -18.25
N LYS A 303 13.92 6.00 -17.11
CA LYS A 303 13.76 6.60 -15.78
C LYS A 303 12.29 6.84 -15.39
N LEU A 304 11.37 6.03 -15.95
CA LEU A 304 9.93 6.12 -15.72
C LEU A 304 9.43 4.89 -14.96
N ARG A 305 8.57 5.08 -13.97
CA ARG A 305 7.73 4.01 -13.40
C ARG A 305 6.44 3.93 -14.20
N ALA A 306 5.71 2.82 -14.06
CA ALA A 306 4.40 2.67 -14.70
C ALA A 306 3.40 3.76 -14.28
N ALA A 307 3.51 4.29 -13.07
CA ALA A 307 2.68 5.39 -12.57
C ALA A 307 3.07 6.77 -13.12
N ASP A 308 4.27 6.91 -13.68
CA ASP A 308 4.78 8.16 -14.23
C ASP A 308 4.52 8.28 -15.75
N LEU A 309 3.87 7.27 -16.35
CA LEU A 309 3.51 7.27 -17.76
C LEU A 309 2.30 8.17 -17.99
N ASN A 310 2.30 8.92 -19.10
CA ASN A 310 1.08 9.61 -19.53
C ASN A 310 0.00 8.61 -19.99
N ASP A 311 -1.24 9.07 -20.14
CA ASP A 311 -2.38 8.21 -20.45
C ASP A 311 -2.19 7.36 -21.72
N GLU A 312 -1.59 7.94 -22.76
CA GLU A 312 -1.34 7.25 -24.02
C GLU A 312 -0.29 6.13 -23.86
N GLN A 313 0.82 6.41 -23.17
CA GLN A 313 1.87 5.44 -22.86
C GLN A 313 1.36 4.35 -21.92
N HIS A 314 0.55 4.71 -20.93
CA HIS A 314 -0.08 3.77 -20.01
C HIS A 314 -1.05 2.84 -20.75
N GLY A 315 -1.85 3.38 -21.69
CA GLY A 315 -2.71 2.61 -22.58
C GLY A 315 -1.92 1.59 -23.42
N ARG A 316 -0.82 2.02 -24.05
CA ARG A 316 0.09 1.14 -24.81
C ARG A 316 0.72 0.04 -23.94
N LEU A 317 1.14 0.38 -22.71
CA LEU A 317 1.70 -0.58 -21.77
C LEU A 317 0.66 -1.65 -21.40
N PHE A 318 -0.54 -1.21 -21.03
CA PHE A 318 -1.65 -2.10 -20.67
C PHE A 318 -2.03 -3.03 -21.82
N GLU A 319 -2.16 -2.50 -23.04
CA GLU A 319 -2.47 -3.33 -24.21
C GLU A 319 -1.36 -4.34 -24.52
N THR A 320 -0.10 -3.97 -24.33
CA THR A 320 1.04 -4.87 -24.50
C THR A 320 1.02 -6.00 -23.47
N GLU A 321 0.78 -5.68 -22.19
CA GLU A 321 0.65 -6.69 -21.13
C GLU A 321 -0.54 -7.62 -21.41
N ARG A 322 -1.69 -7.08 -21.84
CA ARG A 322 -2.87 -7.86 -22.23
C ARG A 322 -2.56 -8.84 -23.34
N LYS A 323 -1.99 -8.38 -24.47
CA LYS A 323 -1.62 -9.23 -25.62
C LYS A 323 -0.62 -10.32 -25.24
N PHE A 324 0.35 -10.00 -24.38
CA PHE A 324 1.29 -10.98 -23.85
C PHE A 324 0.57 -12.10 -23.09
N PHE A 325 -0.35 -11.75 -22.19
CA PHE A 325 -1.07 -12.74 -21.38
C PHE A 325 -2.09 -13.55 -22.18
N GLU A 326 -2.79 -12.93 -23.13
CA GLU A 326 -3.69 -13.63 -24.05
C GLU A 326 -2.92 -14.66 -24.89
N SER A 327 -1.78 -14.27 -25.46
CA SER A 327 -0.92 -15.18 -26.21
C SER A 327 -0.34 -16.27 -25.32
N ALA A 328 0.14 -15.96 -24.11
CA ALA A 328 0.63 -16.99 -23.20
C ALA A 328 -0.48 -18.00 -22.80
N ARG A 329 -1.72 -17.53 -22.65
CA ARG A 329 -2.85 -18.35 -22.23
C ARG A 329 -3.23 -19.38 -23.30
N SER A 330 -3.08 -19.08 -24.59
CA SER A 330 -3.33 -20.08 -25.66
C SER A 330 -2.37 -21.27 -25.64
N HIS A 331 -1.29 -21.18 -24.86
CA HIS A 331 -0.33 -22.27 -24.68
C HIS A 331 -0.41 -22.95 -23.31
N LEU A 332 -1.37 -22.57 -22.45
CA LEU A 332 -1.44 -23.02 -21.06
C LEU A 332 -1.45 -24.55 -20.94
N ASP A 333 -2.28 -25.23 -21.73
CA ASP A 333 -2.44 -26.69 -21.66
C ASP A 333 -1.19 -27.46 -22.10
N ARG A 334 -0.34 -26.85 -22.94
CA ARG A 334 0.92 -27.46 -23.40
C ARG A 334 1.96 -27.54 -22.28
N TYR A 335 2.00 -26.53 -21.40
CA TYR A 335 3.00 -26.45 -20.33
C TYR A 335 2.46 -26.92 -18.98
N PHE A 336 1.16 -26.75 -18.76
CA PHE A 336 0.46 -27.03 -17.51
C PHE A 336 -0.92 -27.66 -17.80
N PRO A 337 -0.96 -28.89 -18.33
CA PRO A 337 -2.24 -29.53 -18.61
C PRO A 337 -3.04 -29.77 -17.31
N PRO A 338 -4.37 -29.82 -17.38
CA PRO A 338 -5.23 -30.03 -16.21
C PRO A 338 -4.83 -31.23 -15.34
N ASP A 339 -4.35 -32.30 -15.97
CA ASP A 339 -3.97 -33.55 -15.31
C ASP A 339 -2.65 -33.44 -14.52
N ALA A 340 -1.82 -32.42 -14.79
CA ALA A 340 -0.56 -32.19 -14.08
C ALA A 340 -0.75 -31.79 -12.61
N LYS A 341 -1.99 -31.49 -12.18
CA LYS A 341 -2.33 -31.21 -10.77
C LYS A 341 -2.27 -32.44 -9.87
N LEU A 342 -2.44 -33.64 -10.42
CA LEU A 342 -2.79 -34.84 -9.63
C LEU A 342 -1.60 -35.74 -9.29
N GLN A 343 -0.46 -35.59 -9.99
CA GLN A 343 0.66 -36.53 -9.81
C GLN A 343 1.28 -36.47 -8.41
N GLN A 344 1.31 -35.29 -7.79
CA GLN A 344 2.05 -35.10 -6.53
C GLN A 344 1.31 -35.65 -5.31
N GLN A 345 -0.04 -35.76 -5.36
CA GLN A 345 -0.82 -36.39 -4.30
C GLN A 345 -0.69 -37.92 -4.32
N ALA A 346 -0.61 -38.53 -5.52
CA ALA A 346 -0.46 -39.97 -5.66
C ALA A 346 0.94 -40.47 -5.25
N ASP A 347 2.00 -39.70 -5.52
CA ASP A 347 3.36 -40.07 -5.15
C ASP A 347 3.60 -40.02 -3.62
N ASP A 348 2.92 -39.09 -2.93
CA ASP A 348 2.96 -38.97 -1.47
C ASP A 348 2.16 -40.12 -0.79
N GLU A 349 1.04 -40.54 -1.38
CA GLU A 349 0.25 -41.70 -0.90
C GLU A 349 0.96 -43.04 -1.14
N ALA A 350 1.75 -43.18 -2.20
CA ALA A 350 2.52 -44.41 -2.49
C ALA A 350 3.80 -44.55 -1.65
N SER A 351 4.25 -43.47 -0.99
CA SER A 351 5.48 -43.44 -0.18
C SER A 351 5.21 -43.57 1.34
N THR A 352 3.95 -43.71 1.74
CA THR A 352 3.52 -43.89 3.14
C THR A 352 3.05 -45.33 3.36
#